data_AF-A0A242MZ12-F1
#
_entry.id   AF-A0A242MZ12-F1
#
_cell.length_a   1.000
_cell.length_b   1.000
_cell.length_c   1.000
_cell.angle_alpha   90.00
_cell.angle_beta   90.00
_cell.angle_gamma   90.00
#
_symmetry.space_group_name_H-M   'P 1'
#
loop_
_entity.id
_entity.type
_entity.pdbx_description
1 polymer ?
#
loop_
_entity_poly.entity_id
_entity_poly.type
_entity_poly.pdbx_seq_one_letter_code
_entity_poly.pdbx_strand_id
1 'polypeptide(L)'
;MKWRTLGGVVSIAGAAPFLMSACGGGSDAPQAPVVRLCPASLDYTTNFTGGGGDGELVKLQLDTTKLTWQVTYIESPIPATTGTVSPTRAGTTQSGTLTMETGLPTQKLNQCAYQLNGATLDPTRPARIFVGEGVAGGTIPGKELQFGGILGQGVVPDRTFPYYPFIGFSTLETNLANVAGSYNQLGYHEVPSQSYARLAVDSKITINADGTWQECDNTGVNAGKCQQAGSNFTPSPDGSGAFVTNNFLGQGKPTLATGPLGKGYMIVGKLRGVNVPILVRTGTANATITTGIPPFADDESGISMLSPQTNVAVGSVDGEYVGVDNQFNYRTTALTGTQATLIDPFQPSQVALSRALNLDYTQTIQGLVTSTVVNASTGATPTGKFIFSGGVFGYLDQSDPTTPYFTIGSFVE
;
A
#
# COMPACT_ATOMS: atom_id res chain seq x y z
N MET A 1 70.33 -18.12 44.23
CA MET A 1 68.88 -18.30 44.54
C MET A 1 68.08 -17.72 43.39
N LYS A 2 67.10 -18.34 42.73
CA LYS A 2 66.60 -19.71 42.59
C LYS A 2 65.93 -19.73 41.20
N TRP A 3 65.93 -20.90 40.57
CA TRP A 3 65.56 -21.18 39.17
C TRP A 3 64.06 -21.49 38.99
N ARG A 4 63.52 -21.21 37.79
CA ARG A 4 62.51 -21.94 36.97
C ARG A 4 61.42 -22.83 37.62
N THR A 5 60.17 -22.70 37.14
CA THR A 5 59.38 -23.80 36.49
C THR A 5 58.06 -23.33 35.84
N LEU A 6 57.66 -24.02 34.76
CA LEU A 6 56.41 -23.99 33.98
C LEU A 6 55.36 -25.01 34.50
N GLY A 7 54.09 -24.83 34.09
CA GLY A 7 53.00 -25.84 33.98
C GLY A 7 51.64 -25.13 33.99
N GLY A 8 50.73 -25.18 32.99
CA GLY A 8 50.03 -26.35 32.41
C GLY A 8 49.06 -26.95 33.45
N VAL A 9 47.74 -27.18 33.29
CA VAL A 9 46.93 -27.67 32.16
C VAL A 9 45.42 -27.64 32.59
N VAL A 10 44.50 -27.77 31.61
CA VAL A 10 43.20 -28.49 31.62
C VAL A 10 41.90 -27.68 31.69
N SER A 11 41.20 -27.70 30.56
CA SER A 11 39.76 -27.49 30.35
C SER A 11 38.97 -28.76 30.73
N ILE A 12 37.82 -28.61 31.41
CA ILE A 12 36.82 -29.68 31.56
C ILE A 12 35.45 -29.15 31.11
N ALA A 13 34.89 -29.83 30.12
CA ALA A 13 33.49 -29.75 29.72
C ALA A 13 32.60 -30.45 30.77
N GLY A 14 31.41 -29.90 31.04
CA GLY A 14 30.44 -30.49 31.96
C GLY A 14 29.01 -30.19 31.49
N ALA A 15 28.25 -31.25 31.29
CA ALA A 15 26.93 -31.31 30.70
C ALA A 15 25.82 -30.63 31.50
N ALA A 16 24.73 -30.29 30.79
CA ALA A 16 23.44 -29.95 31.36
C ALA A 16 22.87 -31.09 32.22
N PRO A 17 21.96 -30.75 33.16
CA PRO A 17 20.73 -31.53 33.24
C PRO A 17 19.49 -30.62 33.25
N PHE A 18 18.53 -31.03 32.42
CA PHE A 18 17.11 -30.72 32.58
C PHE A 18 16.63 -31.18 33.98
N LEU A 19 15.94 -30.30 34.70
CA LEU A 19 15.00 -30.70 35.75
C LEU A 19 13.72 -29.86 35.60
N MET A 20 12.61 -30.56 35.36
CA MET A 20 11.26 -30.06 35.55
C MET A 20 10.78 -30.27 36.99
N SER A 21 9.79 -29.44 37.37
CA SER A 21 8.94 -29.47 38.57
C SER A 21 9.55 -28.88 39.84
N ALA A 22 8.84 -28.16 40.71
CA ALA A 22 7.53 -27.50 40.71
C ALA A 22 7.48 -26.66 42.01
N CYS A 23 6.61 -25.63 42.04
CA CYS A 23 6.13 -24.91 43.23
C CYS A 23 7.16 -24.15 44.09
N GLY A 24 7.25 -22.85 43.82
CA GLY A 24 7.70 -21.86 44.80
C GLY A 24 7.12 -20.50 44.40
N GLY A 25 6.18 -19.98 45.19
CA GLY A 25 5.54 -18.68 44.97
C GLY A 25 6.56 -17.55 45.05
N GLY A 26 7.12 -17.17 43.90
CA GLY A 26 7.68 -15.86 43.67
C GLY A 26 6.62 -15.07 42.93
N SER A 27 6.23 -13.92 43.45
CA SER A 27 5.48 -12.92 42.70
C SER A 27 6.15 -12.76 41.34
N ASP A 28 5.46 -13.16 40.28
CA ASP A 28 5.85 -12.84 38.91
C ASP A 28 6.18 -11.34 38.90
N ALA A 29 7.43 -11.02 38.58
CA ALA A 29 7.78 -9.64 38.29
C ALA A 29 6.75 -9.14 37.27
N PRO A 30 6.11 -7.97 37.48
CA PRO A 30 5.10 -7.48 36.55
C PRO A 30 5.67 -7.56 35.14
N GLN A 31 5.01 -8.33 34.27
CA GLN A 31 5.42 -8.47 32.89
C GLN A 31 5.62 -7.07 32.34
N ALA A 32 6.84 -6.79 31.85
CA ALA A 32 7.17 -5.45 31.37
C ALA A 32 6.08 -5.00 30.38
N PRO A 33 5.56 -3.76 30.48
CA PRO A 33 4.49 -3.29 29.62
C PRO A 33 4.88 -3.53 28.16
N VAL A 34 4.06 -4.26 27.42
CA VAL A 34 4.26 -4.45 25.98
C VAL A 34 4.18 -3.07 25.33
N VAL A 35 5.26 -2.63 24.70
CA VAL A 35 5.30 -1.36 23.96
C VAL A 35 4.36 -1.49 22.76
N ARG A 36 3.25 -0.75 22.77
CA ARG A 36 2.23 -0.78 21.73
C ARG A 36 2.69 0.03 20.51
N LEU A 37 2.43 -0.49 19.30
CA LEU A 37 2.72 0.18 18.01
C LEU A 37 1.71 1.26 17.64
N CYS A 38 0.55 1.21 18.27
CA CYS A 38 -0.63 2.00 17.96
C CYS A 38 -1.15 2.70 19.20
N PRO A 39 -2.04 3.70 19.05
CA PRO A 39 -2.72 4.31 20.17
C PRO A 39 -3.46 3.29 21.05
N ALA A 40 -3.58 3.60 22.34
CA ALA A 40 -4.30 2.74 23.29
C ALA A 40 -5.79 2.57 22.93
N SER A 41 -6.35 3.62 22.34
CA SER A 41 -7.71 3.72 21.83
C SER A 41 -7.74 4.66 20.63
N LEU A 42 -8.66 4.39 19.72
CA LEU A 42 -9.07 5.30 18.66
C LEU A 42 -10.56 5.60 18.83
N ASP A 43 -10.95 6.80 18.41
CA ASP A 43 -12.32 7.21 18.23
C ASP A 43 -12.48 7.89 16.86
N TYR A 44 -13.71 8.32 16.55
CA TYR A 44 -14.01 8.97 15.28
C TYR A 44 -13.45 10.40 15.14
N THR A 45 -12.68 10.90 16.10
CA THR A 45 -11.93 12.16 15.90
C THR A 45 -10.63 11.94 15.13
N THR A 46 -10.12 10.71 15.11
CA THR A 46 -8.92 10.36 14.33
C THR A 46 -9.31 9.93 12.93
N ASN A 47 -8.99 10.76 11.93
CA ASN A 47 -9.24 10.48 10.52
C ASN A 47 -7.98 9.94 9.85
N PHE A 48 -8.02 8.71 9.36
CA PHE A 48 -7.01 8.22 8.42
C PHE A 48 -7.46 8.54 7.00
N THR A 49 -6.92 9.62 6.44
CA THR A 49 -7.22 10.00 5.04
C THR A 49 -6.22 9.33 4.12
N GLY A 50 -6.71 8.67 3.08
CA GLY A 50 -5.89 7.78 2.29
C GLY A 50 -6.50 7.35 0.96
N GLY A 51 -5.77 6.47 0.28
CA GLY A 51 -6.06 6.00 -1.06
C GLY A 51 -6.34 4.50 -1.10
N GLY A 52 -7.29 4.11 -1.95
CA GLY A 52 -7.57 2.72 -2.30
C GLY A 52 -6.95 2.30 -3.63
N GLY A 53 -6.60 1.02 -3.76
CA GLY A 53 -6.13 0.41 -5.01
C GLY A 53 -7.17 0.35 -6.13
N ASP A 54 -8.41 0.74 -5.83
CA ASP A 54 -9.52 0.95 -6.74
C ASP A 54 -9.68 2.39 -7.21
N GLY A 55 -8.75 3.27 -6.84
CA GLY A 55 -8.76 4.68 -7.23
C GLY A 55 -9.59 5.59 -6.33
N GLU A 56 -9.92 5.14 -5.12
CA GLU A 56 -10.71 5.93 -4.18
C GLU A 56 -9.87 6.79 -3.26
N LEU A 57 -10.39 7.97 -2.95
CA LEU A 57 -9.91 8.83 -1.87
C LEU A 57 -10.91 8.73 -0.72
N VAL A 58 -10.48 8.26 0.44
CA VAL A 58 -11.37 7.95 1.56
C VAL A 58 -10.86 8.48 2.90
N LYS A 59 -11.78 8.65 3.85
CA LYS A 59 -11.49 8.80 5.28
C LYS A 59 -11.93 7.54 6.01
N LEU A 60 -10.98 6.85 6.63
CA LEU A 60 -11.24 5.74 7.55
C LEU A 60 -11.19 6.25 8.99
N GLN A 61 -12.18 5.89 9.79
CA GLN A 61 -12.25 6.17 11.22
C GLN A 61 -12.64 4.90 11.98
N LEU A 62 -12.02 4.70 13.13
CA LEU A 62 -12.23 3.55 14.00
C LEU A 62 -12.60 4.03 15.40
N ASP A 63 -13.58 3.41 16.03
CA ASP A 63 -13.88 3.56 17.45
C ASP A 63 -13.61 2.21 18.12
N THR A 64 -12.43 2.09 18.74
CA THR A 64 -11.98 0.84 19.36
C THR A 64 -12.65 0.58 20.71
N THR A 65 -13.33 1.59 21.28
CA THR A 65 -14.09 1.44 22.52
C THR A 65 -15.50 0.95 22.24
N LYS A 66 -16.15 1.47 21.19
CA LYS A 66 -17.46 1.00 20.72
C LYS A 66 -17.38 -0.18 19.77
N LEU A 67 -16.17 -0.53 19.31
CA LEU A 67 -15.91 -1.56 18.29
C LEU A 67 -16.70 -1.28 17.01
N THR A 68 -16.57 -0.07 16.47
CA THR A 68 -17.22 0.34 15.22
C THR A 68 -16.22 0.99 14.27
N TRP A 69 -16.50 0.92 12.98
CA TRP A 69 -15.72 1.59 11.94
C TRP A 69 -16.63 2.35 10.99
N GLN A 70 -16.05 3.35 10.32
CA GLN A 70 -16.67 4.02 9.18
C GLN A 70 -15.63 4.38 8.11
N VAL A 71 -16.05 4.25 6.86
CA VAL A 71 -15.33 4.71 5.66
C VAL A 71 -16.22 5.72 4.96
N THR A 72 -15.72 6.95 4.81
CA THR A 72 -16.36 7.99 4.00
C THR A 72 -15.61 8.09 2.68
N TYR A 73 -16.33 7.88 1.58
CA TYR A 73 -15.78 7.97 0.22
C TYR A 73 -15.82 9.43 -0.22
N ILE A 74 -14.68 10.10 -0.21
CA ILE A 74 -14.59 11.51 -0.64
C ILE A 74 -14.74 11.56 -2.16
N GLU A 75 -13.91 10.80 -2.87
CA GLU A 75 -13.96 10.62 -4.32
C GLU A 75 -13.88 9.12 -4.63
N SER A 76 -14.62 8.70 -5.64
CA SER A 76 -14.75 7.29 -5.99
C SER A 76 -15.12 7.10 -7.45
N PRO A 77 -14.41 6.22 -8.20
CA PRO A 77 -14.83 5.77 -9.51
C PRO A 77 -15.83 4.59 -9.42
N ILE A 78 -16.08 4.06 -8.23
CA ILE A 78 -16.89 2.86 -7.99
C ILE A 78 -18.38 3.20 -8.05
N PRO A 79 -19.17 2.59 -8.95
CA PRO A 79 -20.61 2.81 -9.05
C PRO A 79 -21.34 2.49 -7.74
N ALA A 80 -22.32 3.31 -7.37
CA ALA A 80 -23.19 3.02 -6.22
C ALA A 80 -24.00 1.73 -6.44
N THR A 81 -24.37 1.44 -7.69
CA THR A 81 -25.17 0.29 -8.09
C THR A 81 -24.47 -0.50 -9.20
N THR A 82 -24.36 -1.81 -9.05
CA THR A 82 -23.84 -2.71 -10.09
C THR A 82 -24.70 -2.60 -11.35
N GLY A 83 -24.08 -2.63 -12.54
CA GLY A 83 -24.78 -2.42 -13.81
C GLY A 83 -24.87 -0.96 -14.24
N THR A 84 -24.35 0.00 -13.47
CA THR A 84 -24.28 1.42 -13.84
C THR A 84 -22.84 1.96 -13.76
N VAL A 85 -22.62 3.15 -14.31
CA VAL A 85 -21.34 3.90 -14.16
C VAL A 85 -21.49 5.18 -13.33
N SER A 86 -22.73 5.58 -13.04
CA SER A 86 -23.07 6.79 -12.29
C SER A 86 -24.48 6.64 -11.67
N PRO A 87 -24.76 7.22 -10.49
CA PRO A 87 -23.80 7.88 -9.60
C PRO A 87 -22.76 6.89 -9.03
N THR A 88 -21.59 7.39 -8.66
CA THR A 88 -20.58 6.62 -7.92
C THR A 88 -20.88 6.68 -6.41
N ARG A 89 -20.11 5.95 -5.59
CA ARG A 89 -20.24 6.02 -4.12
C ARG A 89 -19.58 7.26 -3.50
N ALA A 90 -19.06 8.20 -4.29
CA ALA A 90 -18.53 9.46 -3.79
C ALA A 90 -19.58 10.23 -2.96
N GLY A 91 -19.15 10.82 -1.85
CA GLY A 91 -20.01 11.51 -0.88
C GLY A 91 -20.81 10.60 0.04
N THR A 92 -20.64 9.27 -0.03
CA THR A 92 -21.34 8.32 0.85
C THR A 92 -20.44 7.83 2.00
N THR A 93 -21.06 7.23 3.02
CA THR A 93 -20.37 6.59 4.14
C THR A 93 -20.88 5.17 4.33
N GLN A 94 -19.96 4.24 4.55
CA GLN A 94 -20.25 2.86 4.97
C GLN A 94 -19.68 2.64 6.37
N SER A 95 -20.38 1.85 7.18
CA SER A 95 -19.98 1.57 8.56
C SER A 95 -20.30 0.15 8.97
N GLY A 96 -19.62 -0.34 10.01
CA GLY A 96 -19.85 -1.66 10.57
C GLY A 96 -19.23 -1.80 11.97
N THR A 97 -19.06 -3.04 12.41
CA THR A 97 -18.43 -3.37 13.70
C THR A 97 -16.99 -3.86 13.53
N LEU A 98 -16.20 -3.77 14.59
CA LEU A 98 -14.82 -4.23 14.65
C LEU A 98 -14.70 -5.52 15.45
N THR A 99 -13.82 -6.41 14.99
CA THR A 99 -13.32 -7.54 15.78
C THR A 99 -11.81 -7.38 15.91
N MET A 100 -11.26 -7.45 17.12
CA MET A 100 -9.81 -7.42 17.32
C MET A 100 -9.17 -8.71 16.79
N GLU A 101 -8.03 -8.60 16.13
CA GLU A 101 -7.28 -9.77 15.67
C GLU A 101 -6.64 -10.54 16.83
N THR A 102 -6.57 -11.86 16.68
CA THR A 102 -5.90 -12.76 17.63
C THR A 102 -4.99 -13.78 16.94
N GLY A 103 -5.01 -13.83 15.61
CA GLY A 103 -4.30 -14.82 14.80
C GLY A 103 -2.92 -14.39 14.32
N LEU A 104 -2.45 -13.18 14.64
CA LEU A 104 -1.14 -12.70 14.22
C LEU A 104 -0.01 -13.25 15.12
N PRO A 105 1.24 -13.32 14.61
CA PRO A 105 2.35 -13.98 15.32
C PRO A 105 2.68 -13.39 16.69
N THR A 106 2.46 -12.08 16.89
CA THR A 106 2.79 -11.39 18.15
C THR A 106 1.56 -10.70 18.75
N GLN A 107 1.53 -10.57 20.08
CA GLN A 107 0.47 -9.83 20.78
C GLN A 107 0.47 -8.35 20.37
N LYS A 108 1.65 -7.78 20.10
CA LYS A 108 1.84 -6.39 19.67
C LYS A 108 1.12 -6.12 18.34
N LEU A 109 1.22 -7.04 17.39
CA LEU A 109 0.49 -6.99 16.12
C LEU A 109 -1.02 -7.15 16.31
N ASN A 110 -1.45 -8.14 17.10
CA ASN A 110 -2.86 -8.38 17.40
C ASN A 110 -3.56 -7.15 18.04
N GLN A 111 -2.88 -6.43 18.94
CA GLN A 111 -3.40 -5.22 19.57
C GLN A 111 -3.66 -4.06 18.60
N CYS A 112 -3.07 -4.13 17.41
CA CYS A 112 -3.05 -3.06 16.43
C CYS A 112 -3.69 -3.45 15.10
N ALA A 113 -4.41 -4.59 15.08
CA ALA A 113 -5.11 -5.08 13.91
C ALA A 113 -6.57 -5.43 14.22
N TYR A 114 -7.45 -5.10 13.28
CA TYR A 114 -8.89 -5.28 13.43
C TYR A 114 -9.53 -5.79 12.14
N GLN A 115 -10.50 -6.69 12.26
CA GLN A 115 -11.42 -7.04 11.18
C GLN A 115 -12.51 -5.98 11.07
N LEU A 116 -12.82 -5.59 9.84
CA LEU A 116 -13.90 -4.69 9.46
C LEU A 116 -15.13 -5.53 9.11
N ASN A 117 -15.96 -5.86 10.10
CA ASN A 117 -17.12 -6.73 9.88
C ASN A 117 -18.11 -6.07 8.92
N GLY A 118 -18.53 -6.81 7.89
CA GLY A 118 -19.42 -6.31 6.83
C GLY A 118 -18.75 -5.50 5.72
N ALA A 119 -17.42 -5.38 5.73
CA ALA A 119 -16.69 -4.71 4.64
C ALA A 119 -16.34 -5.65 3.47
N THR A 120 -16.24 -6.97 3.71
CA THR A 120 -15.91 -7.93 2.66
C THR A 120 -17.13 -8.48 1.93
N LEU A 121 -17.01 -8.71 0.63
CA LEU A 121 -17.97 -9.49 -0.17
C LEU A 121 -17.62 -10.99 -0.25
N ASP A 122 -16.49 -11.40 0.34
CA ASP A 122 -16.07 -12.81 0.43
C ASP A 122 -15.84 -13.18 1.91
N PRO A 123 -16.71 -14.00 2.52
CA PRO A 123 -16.60 -14.36 3.92
C PRO A 123 -15.34 -15.19 4.24
N THR A 124 -14.70 -15.81 3.24
CA THR A 124 -13.43 -16.53 3.42
C THR A 124 -12.22 -15.60 3.44
N ARG A 125 -12.42 -14.33 3.03
CA ARG A 125 -11.41 -13.28 3.00
C ARG A 125 -11.90 -12.09 3.82
N PRO A 126 -11.74 -12.11 5.15
CA PRO A 126 -12.13 -10.97 5.98
C PRO A 126 -11.30 -9.73 5.63
N ALA A 127 -11.99 -8.59 5.60
CA ALA A 127 -11.39 -7.27 5.48
C ALA A 127 -10.76 -6.86 6.81
N ARG A 128 -9.55 -6.31 6.78
CA ARG A 128 -8.75 -6.04 7.96
C ARG A 128 -7.98 -4.75 7.80
N ILE A 129 -7.74 -4.08 8.93
CA ILE A 129 -6.91 -2.89 9.01
C ILE A 129 -5.87 -3.07 10.12
N PHE A 130 -4.65 -2.62 9.82
CA PHE A 130 -3.52 -2.51 10.73
C PHE A 130 -3.28 -1.03 10.98
N VAL A 131 -3.17 -0.62 12.24
CA VAL A 131 -2.95 0.77 12.62
C VAL A 131 -1.68 0.86 13.44
N GLY A 132 -0.86 1.90 13.24
CA GLY A 132 0.33 2.13 14.03
C GLY A 132 1.07 3.37 13.55
N GLU A 133 1.83 4.03 14.43
CA GLU A 133 2.74 5.13 14.05
C GLU A 133 2.12 6.28 13.21
N GLY A 134 0.80 6.46 13.25
CA GLY A 134 0.07 7.48 12.46
C GLY A 134 -0.39 7.03 11.07
N VAL A 135 -0.27 5.75 10.74
CA VAL A 135 -0.76 5.13 9.49
C VAL A 135 -1.78 4.03 9.79
N ALA A 136 -2.74 3.88 8.87
CA ALA A 136 -3.63 2.74 8.78
C ALA A 136 -3.45 2.09 7.40
N GLY A 137 -3.06 0.82 7.37
CA GLY A 137 -2.87 0.03 6.15
C GLY A 137 -3.69 -1.25 6.19
N GLY A 138 -4.21 -1.71 5.06
CA GLY A 138 -5.07 -2.89 5.03
C GLY A 138 -6.08 -2.79 3.90
N THR A 139 -7.37 -2.85 4.24
CA THR A 139 -8.43 -2.85 3.23
C THR A 139 -9.59 -1.92 3.54
N ILE A 140 -10.32 -1.53 2.49
CA ILE A 140 -11.61 -0.84 2.53
C ILE A 140 -12.68 -1.68 1.83
N PRO A 141 -13.99 -1.38 2.02
CA PRO A 141 -15.05 -2.24 1.50
C PRO A 141 -15.03 -2.45 -0.01
N GLY A 142 -15.26 -3.70 -0.41
CA GLY A 142 -15.27 -4.15 -1.80
C GLY A 142 -16.55 -3.78 -2.56
N LYS A 143 -16.59 -4.17 -3.83
CA LYS A 143 -17.77 -3.99 -4.70
C LYS A 143 -17.82 -5.07 -5.78
N GLU A 144 -19.02 -5.42 -6.21
CA GLU A 144 -19.26 -6.14 -7.46
C GLU A 144 -19.42 -5.14 -8.60
N LEU A 145 -18.59 -5.29 -9.63
CA LEU A 145 -18.56 -4.43 -10.80
C LEU A 145 -19.01 -5.20 -12.03
N GLN A 146 -19.95 -4.61 -12.76
CA GLN A 146 -20.44 -5.09 -14.03
C GLN A 146 -21.06 -3.91 -14.78
N PHE A 147 -20.84 -3.84 -16.09
CA PHE A 147 -21.55 -2.89 -16.96
C PHE A 147 -21.68 -3.47 -18.37
N GLY A 148 -22.91 -3.51 -18.89
CA GLY A 148 -23.21 -4.08 -20.21
C GLY A 148 -22.69 -3.27 -21.40
N GLY A 149 -22.11 -2.09 -21.16
CA GLY A 149 -21.68 -1.17 -22.20
C GLY A 149 -22.84 -0.46 -22.90
N ILE A 150 -22.49 0.49 -23.76
CA ILE A 150 -23.43 1.14 -24.69
C ILE A 150 -23.19 0.56 -26.07
N LEU A 151 -24.19 -0.14 -26.62
CA LEU A 151 -24.05 -0.90 -27.88
C LEU A 151 -22.86 -1.87 -27.88
N GLY A 152 -22.53 -2.44 -26.71
CA GLY A 152 -21.41 -3.37 -26.53
C GLY A 152 -20.04 -2.71 -26.38
N GLN A 153 -19.95 -1.38 -26.36
CA GLN A 153 -18.71 -0.65 -26.12
C GLN A 153 -18.58 -0.22 -24.64
N GLY A 154 -17.35 -0.24 -24.11
CA GLY A 154 -17.10 0.08 -22.70
C GLY A 154 -17.63 -0.97 -21.72
N VAL A 155 -17.74 -2.23 -22.18
CA VAL A 155 -18.22 -3.35 -21.36
C VAL A 155 -17.25 -3.58 -20.21
N VAL A 156 -17.79 -3.68 -19.00
CA VAL A 156 -17.06 -4.10 -17.81
C VAL A 156 -17.55 -5.51 -17.46
N PRO A 157 -16.71 -6.55 -17.61
CA PRO A 157 -17.07 -7.91 -17.23
C PRO A 157 -17.44 -7.99 -15.75
N ASP A 158 -18.32 -8.93 -15.42
CA ASP A 158 -18.71 -9.17 -14.03
C ASP A 158 -17.50 -9.61 -13.20
N ARG A 159 -17.25 -8.91 -12.09
CA ARG A 159 -16.19 -9.24 -11.13
C ARG A 159 -16.55 -8.74 -9.74
N THR A 160 -16.52 -9.65 -8.78
CA THR A 160 -16.60 -9.32 -7.35
C THR A 160 -15.21 -9.05 -6.79
N PHE A 161 -15.03 -7.87 -6.22
CA PHE A 161 -13.87 -7.52 -5.42
C PHE A 161 -14.23 -7.72 -3.94
N PRO A 162 -13.55 -8.63 -3.21
CA PRO A 162 -13.88 -8.87 -1.81
C PRO A 162 -13.72 -7.60 -0.98
N TYR A 163 -12.64 -6.86 -1.24
CA TYR A 163 -12.26 -5.59 -0.65
C TYR A 163 -11.21 -4.95 -1.56
N TYR A 164 -10.79 -3.72 -1.25
CA TYR A 164 -9.71 -3.05 -1.95
C TYR A 164 -8.53 -2.74 -1.02
N PRO A 165 -7.26 -2.89 -1.46
CA PRO A 165 -6.08 -2.47 -0.70
C PRO A 165 -6.17 -0.98 -0.36
N PHE A 166 -5.75 -0.60 0.84
CA PHE A 166 -5.84 0.76 1.34
C PHE A 166 -4.62 1.14 2.18
N ILE A 167 -4.22 2.40 2.09
CA ILE A 167 -3.32 3.05 3.03
C ILE A 167 -3.79 4.48 3.29
N GLY A 168 -3.76 4.92 4.55
CA GLY A 168 -4.10 6.28 4.93
C GLY A 168 -3.38 6.75 6.19
N PHE A 169 -3.38 8.06 6.39
CA PHE A 169 -2.56 8.71 7.42
C PHE A 169 -3.41 9.61 8.31
N SER A 170 -3.08 9.65 9.60
CA SER A 170 -3.77 10.50 10.57
C SER A 170 -3.29 11.95 10.56
N THR A 171 -2.13 12.21 9.96
CA THR A 171 -1.54 13.55 9.80
C THR A 171 -1.07 13.73 8.37
N LEU A 172 -1.45 14.84 7.74
CA LEU A 172 -1.12 15.17 6.36
C LEU A 172 -0.22 16.41 6.25
N GLU A 173 0.60 16.46 5.20
CA GLU A 173 1.18 17.69 4.66
C GLU A 173 0.20 18.31 3.67
N THR A 174 -0.22 19.55 3.96
CA THR A 174 -1.19 20.30 3.15
C THR A 174 -0.56 21.51 2.46
N ASN A 175 0.72 21.78 2.72
CA ASN A 175 1.50 22.79 2.02
C ASN A 175 2.33 22.15 0.90
N LEU A 176 1.94 22.41 -0.34
CA LEU A 176 2.58 21.84 -1.53
C LEU A 176 4.07 22.20 -1.65
N ALA A 177 4.48 23.35 -1.12
CA ALA A 177 5.89 23.75 -1.11
C ALA A 177 6.79 22.77 -0.32
N ASN A 178 6.24 22.07 0.68
CA ASN A 178 6.94 21.05 1.45
C ASN A 178 6.99 19.68 0.74
N VAL A 179 6.34 19.55 -0.41
CA VAL A 179 6.26 18.34 -1.23
C VAL A 179 7.13 18.47 -2.50
N ALA A 180 7.73 19.64 -2.73
CA ALA A 180 8.61 19.85 -3.87
C ALA A 180 9.84 18.93 -3.79
N GLY A 181 10.19 18.27 -4.90
CA GLY A 181 11.29 17.32 -4.93
C GLY A 181 11.26 16.40 -6.16
N SER A 182 12.23 15.49 -6.21
CA SER A 182 12.30 14.40 -7.19
C SER A 182 12.04 13.06 -6.52
N TYR A 183 11.18 12.26 -7.14
CA TYR A 183 10.64 11.03 -6.59
C TYR A 183 10.75 9.88 -7.59
N ASN A 184 11.01 8.68 -7.09
CA ASN A 184 10.64 7.45 -7.80
C ASN A 184 9.17 7.15 -7.48
N GLN A 185 8.40 6.72 -8.46
CA GLN A 185 7.02 6.29 -8.30
C GLN A 185 6.87 4.83 -8.71
N LEU A 186 6.23 4.04 -7.84
CA LEU A 186 5.85 2.66 -8.12
C LEU A 186 4.38 2.44 -7.77
N GLY A 187 3.66 1.69 -8.59
CA GLY A 187 2.23 1.43 -8.38
C GLY A 187 1.62 0.50 -9.41
N TYR A 188 0.29 0.41 -9.36
CA TYR A 188 -0.49 -0.26 -10.39
C TYR A 188 -1.82 0.46 -10.61
N HIS A 189 -2.32 0.37 -11.83
CA HIS A 189 -3.68 0.73 -12.19
C HIS A 189 -4.41 -0.47 -12.79
N GLU A 190 -5.74 -0.41 -12.81
CA GLU A 190 -6.63 -1.38 -13.45
C GLU A 190 -7.63 -0.63 -14.35
N VAL A 191 -7.95 -1.20 -15.52
CA VAL A 191 -8.91 -0.64 -16.48
C VAL A 191 -10.10 -1.59 -16.64
N PRO A 192 -11.21 -1.38 -15.91
CA PRO A 192 -12.36 -2.30 -15.92
C PRO A 192 -12.92 -2.59 -17.31
N SER A 193 -13.06 -1.56 -18.16
CA SER A 193 -13.60 -1.64 -19.53
C SER A 193 -12.70 -2.40 -20.51
N GLN A 194 -11.47 -2.71 -20.12
CA GLN A 194 -10.51 -3.50 -20.87
C GLN A 194 -10.29 -4.86 -20.18
N SER A 195 -11.38 -5.46 -19.71
CA SER A 195 -11.36 -6.72 -18.98
C SER A 195 -10.45 -6.70 -17.75
N TYR A 196 -10.47 -5.59 -17.02
CA TYR A 196 -9.60 -5.35 -15.86
C TYR A 196 -8.11 -5.47 -16.18
N ALA A 197 -7.69 -4.93 -17.34
CA ALA A 197 -6.27 -4.88 -17.70
C ALA A 197 -5.48 -4.19 -16.58
N ARG A 198 -4.44 -4.86 -16.07
CA ARG A 198 -3.56 -4.30 -15.05
C ARG A 198 -2.34 -3.67 -15.69
N LEU A 199 -2.02 -2.48 -15.21
CA LEU A 199 -0.96 -1.65 -15.78
C LEU A 199 0.00 -1.25 -14.66
N ALA A 200 1.29 -1.42 -14.91
CA ALA A 200 2.32 -0.99 -13.98
C ALA A 200 2.47 0.53 -14.05
N VAL A 201 2.69 1.14 -12.89
CA VAL A 201 3.16 2.51 -12.76
C VAL A 201 4.61 2.44 -12.29
N ASP A 202 5.53 2.87 -13.14
CA ASP A 202 6.96 2.95 -12.86
C ASP A 202 7.50 4.19 -13.55
N SER A 203 7.73 5.24 -12.78
CA SER A 203 8.09 6.54 -13.33
C SER A 203 8.99 7.31 -12.37
N LYS A 204 9.60 8.38 -12.91
CA LYS A 204 10.22 9.44 -12.12
C LYS A 204 9.30 10.65 -12.14
N ILE A 205 8.97 11.17 -10.96
CA ILE A 205 8.23 12.43 -10.82
C ILE A 205 9.15 13.53 -10.29
N THR A 206 9.01 14.75 -10.82
CA THR A 206 9.55 15.98 -10.22
C THR A 206 8.40 16.94 -9.95
N ILE A 207 8.26 17.39 -8.71
CA ILE A 207 7.22 18.33 -8.26
C ILE A 207 7.90 19.63 -7.86
N ASN A 208 7.41 20.76 -8.36
CA ASN A 208 7.87 22.09 -7.99
C ASN A 208 6.95 22.70 -6.91
N ALA A 209 7.47 23.68 -6.18
CA ALA A 209 6.73 24.32 -5.08
C ALA A 209 5.47 25.07 -5.53
N ASP A 210 5.37 25.46 -6.80
CA ASP A 210 4.19 26.08 -7.40
C ASP A 210 3.14 25.08 -7.91
N GLY A 211 3.40 23.78 -7.72
CA GLY A 211 2.55 22.68 -8.15
C GLY A 211 2.67 22.27 -9.61
N THR A 212 3.52 22.94 -10.40
CA THR A 212 3.94 22.36 -11.68
C THR A 212 4.73 21.07 -11.42
N TRP A 213 4.63 20.12 -12.34
CA TRP A 213 5.29 18.82 -12.17
C TRP A 213 5.57 18.18 -13.52
N GLN A 214 6.47 17.20 -13.52
CA GLN A 214 6.81 16.40 -14.68
C GLN A 214 6.93 14.94 -14.27
N GLU A 215 6.40 14.06 -15.09
CA GLU A 215 6.53 12.61 -15.00
C GLU A 215 7.32 12.09 -16.19
N CYS A 216 8.27 11.20 -15.93
CA CYS A 216 9.01 10.43 -16.93
C CYS A 216 8.67 8.96 -16.77
N ASP A 217 7.83 8.42 -17.65
CA ASP A 217 7.30 7.06 -17.57
C ASP A 217 8.26 6.01 -18.14
N ASN A 218 8.39 4.88 -17.44
CA ASN A 218 9.07 3.68 -17.93
C ASN A 218 8.09 2.64 -18.50
N THR A 219 6.78 2.81 -18.25
CA THR A 219 5.74 1.81 -18.56
C THR A 219 4.55 2.41 -19.30
N GLY A 220 3.61 1.54 -19.71
CA GLY A 220 2.35 1.95 -20.31
C GLY A 220 2.48 2.64 -21.67
N VAL A 221 1.41 3.33 -22.06
CA VAL A 221 1.31 4.07 -23.34
C VAL A 221 2.19 5.33 -23.38
N ASN A 222 2.76 5.71 -22.23
CA ASN A 222 3.61 6.88 -22.06
C ASN A 222 5.09 6.53 -21.91
N ALA A 223 5.46 5.24 -21.93
CA ALA A 223 6.84 4.78 -21.78
C ALA A 223 7.83 5.58 -22.66
N GLY A 224 8.90 6.07 -22.03
CA GLY A 224 9.95 6.86 -22.67
C GLY A 224 9.63 8.34 -22.86
N LYS A 225 8.48 8.84 -22.36
CA LYS A 225 8.11 10.26 -22.44
C LYS A 225 8.29 10.94 -21.08
N CYS A 226 8.79 12.17 -21.12
CA CYS A 226 8.78 13.08 -19.98
C CYS A 226 7.80 14.23 -20.28
N GLN A 227 6.72 14.33 -19.51
CA GLN A 227 5.66 15.31 -19.73
C GLN A 227 4.97 15.68 -18.41
N GLN A 228 4.26 16.80 -18.39
CA GLN A 228 3.34 17.07 -17.30
C GLN A 228 2.07 16.26 -17.54
N ALA A 229 1.89 15.19 -16.77
CA ALA A 229 0.83 14.21 -17.00
C ALA A 229 -0.54 14.65 -16.48
N GLY A 230 -0.83 15.96 -16.39
CA GLY A 230 -2.12 16.51 -15.95
C GLY A 230 -2.05 18.02 -15.74
N SER A 231 -3.05 18.62 -15.08
CA SER A 231 -2.93 20.00 -14.60
C SER A 231 -1.88 20.12 -13.49
N ASN A 232 -1.53 21.34 -13.08
CA ASN A 232 -0.73 21.54 -11.87
C ASN A 232 -1.44 20.90 -10.67
N PHE A 233 -0.66 20.45 -9.69
CA PHE A 233 -1.18 20.08 -8.38
C PHE A 233 -1.68 21.33 -7.66
N THR A 234 -2.91 21.26 -7.15
CA THR A 234 -3.51 22.29 -6.30
C THR A 234 -4.16 21.64 -5.09
N PRO A 235 -4.32 22.32 -3.94
CA PRO A 235 -5.10 21.78 -2.84
C PRO A 235 -6.49 21.32 -3.31
N SER A 236 -6.90 20.11 -2.92
CA SER A 236 -8.20 19.59 -3.30
C SER A 236 -9.31 20.39 -2.58
N PRO A 237 -10.37 20.82 -3.29
CA PRO A 237 -11.45 21.61 -2.69
C PRO A 237 -12.40 20.78 -1.80
N ASP A 238 -12.25 19.46 -1.76
CA ASP A 238 -13.11 18.50 -1.06
C ASP A 238 -12.89 18.43 0.47
N GLY A 239 -11.91 19.15 1.01
CA GLY A 239 -11.57 19.11 2.44
C GLY A 239 -10.92 17.80 2.91
N SER A 240 -10.36 17.01 2.00
CA SER A 240 -9.54 15.83 2.30
C SER A 240 -8.15 16.20 2.83
N GLY A 241 -7.61 17.35 2.44
CA GLY A 241 -6.21 17.71 2.66
C GLY A 241 -5.25 17.13 1.61
N ALA A 242 -5.76 16.43 0.59
CA ALA A 242 -4.97 15.99 -0.56
C ALA A 242 -4.70 17.15 -1.55
N PHE A 243 -3.77 16.93 -2.47
CA PHE A 243 -3.62 17.74 -3.67
C PHE A 243 -4.27 17.04 -4.86
N VAL A 244 -4.84 17.79 -5.79
CA VAL A 244 -5.51 17.27 -7.00
C VAL A 244 -4.82 17.78 -8.26
N THR A 245 -4.69 16.88 -9.24
CA THR A 245 -4.40 17.20 -10.65
C THR A 245 -5.55 16.66 -11.51
N ASN A 246 -6.02 17.47 -12.46
CA ASN A 246 -7.12 17.12 -13.38
C ASN A 246 -6.57 16.68 -14.73
N ASN A 247 -7.38 15.92 -15.47
CA ASN A 247 -6.99 15.34 -16.76
C ASN A 247 -5.68 14.55 -16.62
N PHE A 248 -5.55 13.83 -15.51
CA PHE A 248 -4.38 13.01 -15.21
C PHE A 248 -4.27 11.95 -16.30
N LEU A 249 -3.08 11.73 -16.86
CA LEU A 249 -2.86 10.69 -17.87
C LEU A 249 -2.90 9.31 -17.22
N GLY A 250 -3.54 8.36 -17.91
CA GLY A 250 -3.45 6.95 -17.59
C GLY A 250 -2.21 6.30 -18.20
N GLN A 251 -1.86 5.12 -17.69
CA GLN A 251 -0.89 4.19 -18.28
C GLN A 251 -1.49 3.41 -19.45
N GLY A 252 -2.82 3.38 -19.56
CA GLY A 252 -3.59 2.76 -20.63
C GLY A 252 -4.20 3.81 -21.57
N LYS A 253 -4.74 3.34 -22.70
CA LYS A 253 -5.55 4.21 -23.57
C LYS A 253 -6.97 4.26 -23.00
N PRO A 254 -7.59 5.44 -22.85
CA PRO A 254 -9.00 5.52 -22.48
C PRO A 254 -9.91 4.82 -23.51
N THR A 255 -11.02 4.28 -23.02
CA THR A 255 -12.06 3.65 -23.83
C THR A 255 -13.07 4.72 -24.27
N LEU A 256 -13.15 5.02 -25.57
CA LEU A 256 -14.06 6.01 -26.16
C LEU A 256 -13.88 7.48 -25.72
N ALA A 257 -12.94 7.80 -24.82
CA ALA A 257 -12.60 9.18 -24.51
C ALA A 257 -11.56 9.73 -25.50
N THR A 258 -11.67 11.00 -25.87
CA THR A 258 -10.73 11.67 -26.78
C THR A 258 -9.46 12.18 -26.08
N GLY A 259 -9.40 12.08 -24.77
CA GLY A 259 -8.28 12.52 -23.94
C GLY A 259 -8.44 12.03 -22.49
N PRO A 260 -7.47 12.33 -21.62
CA PRO A 260 -7.55 12.01 -20.20
C PRO A 260 -8.67 12.83 -19.53
N LEU A 261 -9.50 12.15 -18.76
CA LEU A 261 -10.59 12.72 -17.97
C LEU A 261 -10.50 12.31 -16.49
N GLY A 262 -9.64 11.34 -16.16
CA GLY A 262 -9.34 10.94 -14.78
C GLY A 262 -8.68 12.06 -13.97
N LYS A 263 -8.73 11.91 -12.65
CA LYS A 263 -8.07 12.80 -11.69
C LYS A 263 -6.97 12.06 -10.94
N GLY A 264 -5.94 12.79 -10.54
CA GLY A 264 -4.92 12.31 -9.61
C GLY A 264 -5.07 13.00 -8.26
N TYR A 265 -5.15 12.23 -7.17
CA TYR A 265 -5.17 12.73 -5.80
C TYR A 265 -3.88 12.32 -5.09
N MET A 266 -3.05 13.29 -4.72
CA MET A 266 -1.84 13.08 -3.96
C MET A 266 -2.11 13.33 -2.47
N ILE A 267 -2.13 12.25 -1.69
CA ILE A 267 -2.22 12.26 -0.23
C ILE A 267 -0.80 12.21 0.34
N VAL A 268 -0.39 13.21 1.11
CA VAL A 268 0.97 13.26 1.68
C VAL A 268 0.91 13.02 3.17
N GLY A 269 1.14 11.78 3.59
CA GLY A 269 1.22 11.42 5.01
C GLY A 269 2.47 11.98 5.67
N LYS A 270 2.38 12.32 6.96
CA LYS A 270 3.55 12.63 7.80
C LYS A 270 3.82 11.46 8.74
N LEU A 271 4.90 10.71 8.48
CA LEU A 271 5.33 9.59 9.30
C LEU A 271 6.79 9.75 9.67
N ARG A 272 7.13 9.59 10.95
CA ARG A 272 8.51 9.66 11.46
C ARG A 272 9.25 10.94 11.02
N GLY A 273 8.51 12.05 10.94
CA GLY A 273 9.04 13.35 10.49
C GLY A 273 9.29 13.47 8.99
N VAL A 274 8.85 12.50 8.18
CA VAL A 274 9.05 12.43 6.73
C VAL A 274 7.71 12.45 6.00
N ASN A 275 7.69 13.07 4.81
CA ASN A 275 6.55 13.07 3.91
C ASN A 275 6.48 11.76 3.11
N VAL A 276 5.32 11.12 3.11
CA VAL A 276 5.01 9.88 2.38
C VAL A 276 3.89 10.16 1.39
N PRO A 277 4.21 10.53 0.14
CA PRO A 277 3.18 10.80 -0.87
C PRO A 277 2.64 9.51 -1.48
N ILE A 278 1.31 9.40 -1.49
CA ILE A 278 0.54 8.36 -2.17
C ILE A 278 -0.28 9.06 -3.25
N LEU A 279 -0.13 8.61 -4.50
CA LEU A 279 -0.86 9.14 -5.64
C LEU A 279 -1.91 8.11 -6.09
N VAL A 280 -3.17 8.52 -6.00
CA VAL A 280 -4.33 7.74 -6.41
C VAL A 280 -4.85 8.27 -7.73
N ARG A 281 -5.06 7.39 -8.70
CA ARG A 281 -5.77 7.73 -9.93
C ARG A 281 -7.23 7.34 -9.79
N THR A 282 -8.13 8.31 -9.93
CA THR A 282 -9.58 8.11 -9.96
C THR A 282 -10.08 8.23 -11.40
N GLY A 283 -10.54 7.12 -11.97
CA GLY A 283 -11.14 7.08 -13.29
C GLY A 283 -12.52 7.76 -13.35
N THR A 284 -13.05 7.92 -14.57
CA THR A 284 -14.37 8.48 -14.83
C THR A 284 -15.02 7.85 -16.04
N ALA A 285 -16.34 7.69 -15.99
CA ALA A 285 -17.13 7.17 -17.09
C ALA A 285 -18.48 7.88 -17.17
N ASN A 286 -19.02 7.97 -18.39
CA ASN A 286 -20.34 8.49 -18.67
C ASN A 286 -21.04 7.60 -19.68
N ALA A 287 -22.19 7.05 -19.29
CA ALA A 287 -23.04 6.21 -20.13
C ALA A 287 -24.19 6.98 -20.80
N THR A 288 -24.33 8.27 -20.51
CA THR A 288 -25.43 9.10 -21.00
C THR A 288 -25.19 9.51 -22.45
N ILE A 289 -26.13 9.21 -23.33
CA ILE A 289 -26.15 9.71 -24.71
C ILE A 289 -26.98 10.99 -24.74
N THR A 290 -26.32 12.15 -24.79
CA THR A 290 -26.99 13.45 -25.01
C THR A 290 -26.44 14.12 -26.26
N THR A 291 -27.23 14.97 -26.90
CA THR A 291 -26.77 15.72 -28.09
C THR A 291 -25.50 16.51 -27.77
N GLY A 292 -24.38 16.12 -28.37
CA GLY A 292 -23.09 16.78 -28.21
C GLY A 292 -22.16 16.19 -27.14
N ILE A 293 -22.59 15.21 -26.34
CA ILE A 293 -21.74 14.52 -25.37
C ILE A 293 -21.83 13.00 -25.64
N PRO A 294 -20.81 12.40 -26.28
CA PRO A 294 -20.77 10.95 -26.48
C PRO A 294 -20.48 10.24 -25.15
N PRO A 295 -20.91 8.97 -25.01
CA PRO A 295 -20.47 8.14 -23.89
C PRO A 295 -18.95 7.95 -23.94
N PHE A 296 -18.33 7.87 -22.77
CA PHE A 296 -16.88 7.71 -22.63
C PHE A 296 -16.54 6.91 -21.37
N ALA A 297 -15.34 6.33 -21.36
CA ALA A 297 -14.73 5.71 -20.20
C ALA A 297 -13.21 5.98 -20.19
N ASP A 298 -12.77 6.86 -19.30
CA ASP A 298 -11.38 6.89 -18.81
C ASP A 298 -11.41 6.25 -17.42
N ASP A 299 -11.77 4.96 -17.37
CA ASP A 299 -12.07 4.22 -16.16
C ASP A 299 -10.83 3.60 -15.50
N GLU A 300 -9.64 3.94 -16.00
CA GLU A 300 -8.38 3.55 -15.37
C GLU A 300 -8.27 4.14 -13.96
N SER A 301 -8.11 3.27 -12.98
CA SER A 301 -8.05 3.63 -11.56
C SER A 301 -6.97 2.84 -10.84
N GLY A 302 -6.38 3.40 -9.80
CA GLY A 302 -5.43 2.67 -8.96
C GLY A 302 -4.58 3.53 -8.04
N ILE A 303 -3.48 2.96 -7.57
CA ILE A 303 -2.66 3.54 -6.50
C ILE A 303 -1.17 3.39 -6.79
N SER A 304 -0.41 4.40 -6.37
CA SER A 304 1.04 4.39 -6.42
C SER A 304 1.63 5.12 -5.21
N MET A 305 2.86 4.76 -4.87
CA MET A 305 3.66 5.43 -3.86
C MET A 305 4.75 6.24 -4.54
N LEU A 306 5.04 7.42 -3.99
CA LEU A 306 6.23 8.20 -4.33
C LEU A 306 7.23 8.09 -3.18
N SER A 307 8.51 8.05 -3.54
CA SER A 307 9.63 8.03 -2.59
C SER A 307 10.70 9.01 -3.06
N PRO A 308 11.24 9.87 -2.18
CA PRO A 308 12.34 10.75 -2.54
C PRO A 308 13.50 9.98 -3.19
N GLN A 309 14.14 10.57 -4.19
CA GLN A 309 15.37 10.03 -4.81
C GLN A 309 16.57 10.26 -3.89
N THR A 310 16.57 9.64 -2.71
CA THR A 310 17.64 9.67 -1.71
C THR A 310 18.25 8.30 -1.55
N ASN A 311 19.56 8.21 -1.35
CA ASN A 311 20.24 6.91 -1.26
C ASN A 311 19.70 6.06 -0.10
N VAL A 312 19.41 4.78 -0.37
CA VAL A 312 18.95 3.82 0.64
C VAL A 312 20.14 2.98 1.08
N ALA A 313 20.55 3.11 2.34
CA ALA A 313 21.66 2.32 2.87
C ALA A 313 21.17 0.92 3.25
N VAL A 314 22.03 -0.10 3.05
CA VAL A 314 21.77 -1.46 3.53
C VAL A 314 21.49 -1.43 5.03
N GLY A 315 20.43 -2.10 5.48
CA GLY A 315 20.03 -2.13 6.89
C GLY A 315 19.24 -0.92 7.37
N SER A 316 19.14 0.16 6.58
CA SER A 316 18.40 1.37 7.00
C SER A 316 16.88 1.22 6.98
N VAL A 317 16.39 0.19 6.29
CA VAL A 317 14.96 -0.11 6.10
C VAL A 317 14.59 -1.49 6.63
N ASP A 318 15.48 -2.13 7.39
CA ASP A 318 15.21 -3.43 8.04
C ASP A 318 13.99 -3.32 8.95
N GLY A 319 13.19 -4.39 8.96
CA GLY A 319 11.95 -4.46 9.71
C GLY A 319 10.87 -5.26 9.00
N GLU A 320 9.74 -5.39 9.67
CA GLU A 320 8.54 -6.04 9.15
C GLU A 320 7.49 -5.01 8.77
N TYR A 321 6.94 -5.17 7.57
CA TYR A 321 5.95 -4.26 7.01
C TYR A 321 4.72 -5.05 6.60
N VAL A 322 3.53 -4.59 6.96
CA VAL A 322 2.27 -5.24 6.58
C VAL A 322 1.52 -4.39 5.57
N GLY A 323 0.98 -5.06 4.56
CA GLY A 323 0.19 -4.46 3.50
C GLY A 323 -0.75 -5.46 2.84
N VAL A 324 -1.42 -5.00 1.78
CA VAL A 324 -2.28 -5.83 0.93
C VAL A 324 -1.83 -5.64 -0.50
N ASP A 325 -1.54 -6.75 -1.18
CA ASP A 325 -1.11 -6.72 -2.57
C ASP A 325 -2.29 -6.55 -3.55
N ASN A 326 -1.97 -6.26 -4.81
CA ASN A 326 -2.96 -6.12 -5.88
C ASN A 326 -3.62 -7.45 -6.33
N GLN A 327 -3.32 -8.55 -5.62
CA GLN A 327 -4.04 -9.83 -5.69
C GLN A 327 -4.95 -10.02 -4.45
N PHE A 328 -5.11 -8.97 -3.66
CA PHE A 328 -5.93 -8.90 -2.45
C PHE A 328 -5.41 -9.79 -1.32
N ASN A 329 -4.13 -10.17 -1.30
CA ASN A 329 -3.57 -10.97 -0.21
C ASN A 329 -2.88 -10.07 0.81
N TYR A 330 -3.05 -10.37 2.10
CA TYR A 330 -2.24 -9.76 3.15
C TYR A 330 -0.80 -10.25 3.04
N ARG A 331 0.15 -9.33 3.15
CA ARG A 331 1.58 -9.63 3.07
C ARG A 331 2.32 -8.95 4.20
N THR A 332 3.07 -9.74 4.95
CA THR A 332 4.22 -9.24 5.71
C THR A 332 5.44 -9.30 4.80
N THR A 333 6.09 -8.17 4.59
CA THR A 333 7.39 -8.09 3.94
C THR A 333 8.44 -7.90 5.02
N ALA A 334 9.22 -8.94 5.29
CA ALA A 334 10.34 -8.90 6.22
C ALA A 334 11.62 -8.52 5.47
N LEU A 335 12.24 -7.41 5.85
CA LEU A 335 13.46 -6.86 5.26
C LEU A 335 14.63 -7.02 6.24
N THR A 336 15.73 -7.60 5.76
CA THR A 336 16.93 -7.83 6.56
C THR A 336 18.16 -7.76 5.66
N GLY A 337 18.96 -6.70 5.85
CA GLY A 337 20.15 -6.43 5.04
C GLY A 337 19.84 -6.45 3.53
N THR A 338 20.35 -7.47 2.84
CA THR A 338 20.19 -7.66 1.39
C THR A 338 19.10 -8.65 1.00
N GLN A 339 18.18 -8.97 1.90
CA GLN A 339 17.11 -9.93 1.66
C GLN A 339 15.73 -9.35 2.00
N ALA A 340 14.73 -9.76 1.23
CA ALA A 340 13.31 -9.57 1.55
C ALA A 340 12.56 -10.89 1.48
N THR A 341 11.55 -11.09 2.33
CA THR A 341 10.66 -12.25 2.26
C THR A 341 9.21 -11.81 2.39
N LEU A 342 8.37 -12.23 1.43
CA LEU A 342 6.93 -11.93 1.43
C LEU A 342 6.16 -13.14 1.99
N ILE A 343 5.52 -12.95 3.14
CA ILE A 343 4.87 -13.99 3.96
C ILE A 343 3.39 -13.64 4.14
N ASP A 344 2.51 -14.63 4.28
CA ASP A 344 1.14 -14.40 4.76
C ASP A 344 1.15 -14.23 6.29
N PRO A 345 0.78 -13.05 6.84
CA PRO A 345 0.79 -12.80 8.28
C PRO A 345 -0.12 -13.73 9.09
N PHE A 346 -1.15 -14.31 8.46
CA PHE A 346 -2.11 -15.19 9.11
C PHE A 346 -1.80 -16.67 8.91
N GLN A 347 -0.77 -16.99 8.11
CA GLN A 347 -0.30 -18.35 7.88
C GLN A 347 1.23 -18.43 8.05
N PRO A 348 1.79 -18.04 9.21
CA PRO A 348 3.24 -18.01 9.41
C PRO A 348 3.89 -19.40 9.28
N SER A 349 3.14 -20.48 9.52
CA SER A 349 3.61 -21.85 9.32
C SER A 349 3.88 -22.21 7.85
N GLN A 350 3.42 -21.40 6.89
CA GLN A 350 3.63 -21.58 5.46
C GLN A 350 4.80 -20.75 4.90
N VAL A 351 5.71 -20.26 5.74
CA VAL A 351 6.88 -19.46 5.30
C VAL A 351 7.73 -20.16 4.23
N ALA A 352 7.71 -21.50 4.14
CA ALA A 352 8.40 -22.22 3.06
C ALA A 352 7.82 -21.95 1.65
N LEU A 353 6.59 -21.45 1.56
CA LEU A 353 5.93 -21.02 0.31
C LEU A 353 6.10 -19.52 0.06
N SER A 354 6.81 -18.82 0.95
CA SER A 354 7.07 -17.38 0.82
C SER A 354 7.94 -17.08 -0.39
N ARG A 355 7.81 -15.86 -0.89
CA ARG A 355 8.67 -15.37 -1.97
C ARG A 355 9.88 -14.68 -1.37
N ALA A 356 11.03 -15.34 -1.43
CA ALA A 356 12.31 -14.78 -1.01
C ALA A 356 12.98 -14.02 -2.16
N LEU A 357 13.56 -12.85 -1.85
CA LEU A 357 14.17 -11.93 -2.78
C LEU A 357 15.59 -11.54 -2.32
N ASN A 358 16.52 -11.47 -3.26
CA ASN A 358 17.80 -10.80 -3.09
C ASN A 358 17.65 -9.33 -3.50
N LEU A 359 18.14 -8.43 -2.66
CA LEU A 359 18.07 -6.98 -2.85
C LEU A 359 19.42 -6.42 -3.28
N ASP A 360 19.40 -5.51 -4.24
CA ASP A 360 20.57 -4.80 -4.72
C ASP A 360 20.42 -3.29 -4.49
N TYR A 361 21.21 -2.80 -3.52
CA TYR A 361 21.28 -1.39 -3.11
C TYR A 361 22.32 -0.58 -3.89
N THR A 362 22.96 -1.17 -4.91
CA THR A 362 24.02 -0.51 -5.69
C THR A 362 23.50 0.24 -6.93
N GLN A 363 22.19 0.54 -6.95
CA GLN A 363 21.54 1.19 -8.08
C GLN A 363 22.08 2.60 -8.32
N THR A 364 22.22 2.98 -9.59
CA THR A 364 22.60 4.34 -9.99
C THR A 364 21.46 5.34 -9.81
N ILE A 365 20.21 4.86 -9.86
CA ILE A 365 19.02 5.65 -9.55
C ILE A 365 18.85 5.68 -8.02
N GLN A 366 19.06 6.84 -7.42
CA GLN A 366 18.88 7.01 -5.97
C GLN A 366 17.44 6.73 -5.53
N GLY A 367 17.27 6.18 -4.34
CA GLY A 367 15.96 5.84 -3.77
C GLY A 367 15.36 4.54 -4.31
N LEU A 368 16.05 3.85 -5.22
CA LEU A 368 15.62 2.59 -5.80
C LEU A 368 16.48 1.44 -5.28
N VAL A 369 15.82 0.35 -4.89
CA VAL A 369 16.48 -0.93 -4.60
C VAL A 369 15.88 -1.96 -5.53
N THR A 370 16.69 -2.61 -6.37
CA THR A 370 16.15 -3.65 -7.27
C THR A 370 16.18 -5.01 -6.58
N SER A 371 15.38 -5.95 -7.07
CA SER A 371 15.31 -7.28 -6.49
C SER A 371 15.21 -8.39 -7.52
N THR A 372 15.77 -9.55 -7.18
CA THR A 372 15.69 -10.82 -7.92
C THR A 372 15.18 -11.92 -6.99
N VAL A 373 14.49 -12.93 -7.52
CA VAL A 373 14.07 -14.09 -6.71
C VAL A 373 15.30 -14.91 -6.31
N VAL A 374 15.34 -15.45 -5.08
CA VAL A 374 16.51 -16.14 -4.50
C VAL A 374 17.04 -17.35 -5.30
N ASN A 375 16.28 -17.87 -6.27
CA ASN A 375 16.69 -18.95 -7.16
C ASN A 375 16.71 -18.56 -8.65
N ALA A 376 16.73 -17.26 -8.96
CA ALA A 376 16.90 -16.80 -10.32
C ALA A 376 18.27 -17.24 -10.86
N SER A 377 18.33 -17.56 -12.15
CA SER A 377 19.58 -17.90 -12.82
C SER A 377 20.62 -16.79 -12.63
N THR A 378 21.89 -17.16 -12.43
CA THR A 378 23.00 -16.18 -12.33
C THR A 378 22.98 -15.20 -13.50
N GLY A 379 23.00 -13.91 -13.21
CA GLY A 379 22.93 -12.84 -14.21
C GLY A 379 21.53 -12.50 -14.71
N ALA A 380 20.47 -13.05 -14.09
CA ALA A 380 19.09 -12.64 -14.38
C ALA A 380 18.91 -11.14 -14.13
N THR A 381 18.27 -10.46 -15.09
CA THR A 381 17.88 -9.06 -14.95
C THR A 381 16.88 -8.94 -13.78
N PRO A 382 17.10 -8.02 -12.82
CA PRO A 382 16.13 -7.71 -11.79
C PRO A 382 14.79 -7.28 -12.39
N THR A 383 13.70 -7.88 -11.92
CA THR A 383 12.33 -7.54 -12.34
C THR A 383 11.56 -6.78 -11.27
N GLY A 384 12.05 -6.82 -10.03
CA GLY A 384 11.43 -6.15 -8.89
C GLY A 384 12.14 -4.85 -8.52
N LYS A 385 11.36 -3.91 -8.02
CA LYS A 385 11.78 -2.57 -7.59
C LYS A 385 11.13 -2.23 -6.26
N PHE A 386 11.93 -1.79 -5.30
CA PHE A 386 11.50 -1.25 -4.02
C PHE A 386 11.81 0.25 -3.94
N ILE A 387 10.89 0.97 -3.31
CA ILE A 387 11.07 2.37 -2.89
C ILE A 387 10.60 2.53 -1.43
N PHE A 388 11.16 3.49 -0.69
CA PHE A 388 10.96 3.62 0.76
C PHE A 388 10.80 5.07 1.21
N SER A 389 9.77 5.35 2.01
CA SER A 389 9.63 6.65 2.67
C SER A 389 8.92 6.53 4.01
N GLY A 390 9.47 7.15 5.06
CA GLY A 390 8.78 7.32 6.35
C GLY A 390 8.32 6.04 7.05
N GLY A 391 8.95 4.88 6.79
CA GLY A 391 8.47 3.59 7.30
C GLY A 391 7.36 2.96 6.47
N VAL A 392 7.20 3.37 5.22
CA VAL A 392 6.36 2.74 4.20
C VAL A 392 7.27 2.30 3.05
N PHE A 393 6.92 1.20 2.39
CA PHE A 393 7.56 0.78 1.15
C PHE A 393 6.53 0.54 0.05
N GLY A 394 6.94 0.75 -1.20
CA GLY A 394 6.25 0.25 -2.38
C GLY A 394 7.12 -0.78 -3.09
N TYR A 395 6.54 -1.89 -3.49
CA TYR A 395 7.22 -2.94 -4.26
C TYR A 395 6.43 -3.25 -5.53
N LEU A 396 7.09 -3.08 -6.68
CA LEU A 396 6.59 -3.45 -7.99
C LEU A 396 7.45 -4.57 -8.56
N ASP A 397 6.83 -5.64 -9.03
CA ASP A 397 7.50 -6.67 -9.80
C ASP A 397 6.83 -6.87 -11.15
N GLN A 398 7.65 -6.78 -12.20
CA GLN A 398 7.24 -6.84 -13.60
C GLN A 398 7.79 -8.08 -14.30
N SER A 399 8.03 -9.15 -13.56
CA SER A 399 8.39 -10.46 -14.12
C SER A 399 7.35 -10.95 -15.16
N ASP A 400 6.07 -10.64 -14.94
CA ASP A 400 5.02 -10.67 -15.96
C ASP A 400 4.45 -9.24 -16.17
N PRO A 401 4.85 -8.55 -17.25
CA PRO A 401 4.35 -7.21 -17.56
C PRO A 401 2.83 -7.13 -17.83
N THR A 402 2.17 -8.26 -18.13
CA THR A 402 0.72 -8.30 -18.36
C THR A 402 -0.09 -8.42 -17.06
N THR A 403 0.57 -8.89 -15.99
CA THR A 403 -0.03 -9.01 -14.65
C THR A 403 0.94 -8.49 -13.58
N PRO A 404 1.35 -7.21 -13.64
CA PRO A 404 2.34 -6.67 -12.72
C PRO A 404 1.90 -6.87 -11.27
N TYR A 405 2.83 -7.29 -10.42
CA TYR A 405 2.59 -7.47 -9.00
C TYR A 405 2.95 -6.18 -8.26
N PHE A 406 2.04 -5.66 -7.45
CA PHE A 406 2.31 -4.51 -6.61
C PHE A 406 1.83 -4.74 -5.19
N THR A 407 2.62 -4.29 -4.22
CA THR A 407 2.21 -4.18 -2.82
C THR A 407 2.80 -2.92 -2.20
N ILE A 408 2.05 -2.36 -1.25
CA ILE A 408 2.46 -1.25 -0.41
C ILE A 408 2.28 -1.68 1.04
N GLY A 409 3.29 -1.50 1.87
CA GLY A 409 3.22 -1.89 3.27
C GLY A 409 3.81 -0.84 4.20
N SER A 410 3.23 -0.76 5.39
CA SER A 410 3.68 0.11 6.47
C SER A 410 4.39 -0.69 7.54
N PHE A 411 5.43 -0.11 8.14
CA PHE A 411 6.21 -0.70 9.20
C PHE A 411 5.31 -1.08 10.38
N VAL A 412 5.54 -2.28 10.90
CA VAL A 412 4.87 -2.79 12.09
C VAL A 412 5.84 -3.34 13.13
N GLU A 413 7.03 -3.85 12.79
CA GLU A 413 7.96 -4.37 13.81
C GLU A 413 9.44 -4.24 13.46
#